data_AF-A0AAJ8BAZ5-F1
#
_entry.id   AF-A0AAJ8BAZ5-F1
#
_cell.length_a   1.000
_cell.length_b   1.000
_cell.length_c   1.000
_cell.angle_alpha   90.00
_cell.angle_beta   90.00
_cell.angle_gamma   90.00
#
_symmetry.space_group_name_H-M   'P 1'
#
loop_
_entity.id
_entity.type
_entity.pdbx_description
1 polymer ?
#
loop_
_entity_poly.entity_id
_entity_poly.type
_entity_poly.pdbx_seq_one_letter_code
_entity_poly.pdbx_strand_id
1 'polypeptide(L)'
;MNDNTQDKEVLKQIEREVRMREGASKLLAACSQREQALEASKSLLTCNARILALLSQLQRMRKAQILKRMGRRPSEDIVACTGKVALSDLRIPLMWKDSEYFKNKGELHRCAVFCLLQCGTEIYDTDLVIVDRTLTDICFEDTIIFNEVGPEFQLCVELYSSCAVEDFSPGVLGPRRASSSGKKIRAAFESAAVCGSVSTGGEAEHGNVSPSLSPDLSTLGPKYNLLAHTTLRIENVQEGFKTHDLSLAAAEDSPFWLPLYGNMCCRVVAQPLCMIQPVISGQLKLGEDLNCQENVYGVLRGQSLLCYQSQEDLESEDKPLLVIPIKKDTLVCAFKRDPDNSQSIYISTQSQGEDVAYTLTMHTPEDMQYWTKALWQHIYNMSQWKQCCDHLMKIEMPSPRRSIAVKQGSLYHEIVTPTSSREGLVVPDLSVEIRTLLSSYYKESY
;
A
#
# COMPACT_ATOMS: atom_id res chain seq x y z
N MET A 1 18.25 -13.72 21.02
CA MET A 1 17.17 -13.70 22.05
C MET A 1 15.92 -12.91 21.62
N ASN A 2 15.79 -12.46 20.35
CA ASN A 2 14.68 -11.60 19.90
C ASN A 2 13.49 -12.34 19.25
N ASP A 3 13.72 -13.52 18.65
CA ASP A 3 12.72 -14.25 17.86
C ASP A 3 11.46 -14.68 18.65
N ASN A 4 11.61 -15.02 19.94
CA ASN A 4 10.47 -15.44 20.78
C ASN A 4 9.55 -14.27 21.18
N THR A 5 10.03 -13.03 21.03
CA THR A 5 9.26 -11.82 21.33
C THR A 5 8.36 -11.45 20.15
N GLN A 6 8.88 -11.55 18.91
CA GLN A 6 8.10 -11.30 17.69
C GLN A 6 6.98 -12.34 17.50
N ASP A 7 7.26 -13.63 17.74
CA ASP A 7 6.23 -14.67 17.67
C ASP A 7 5.08 -14.41 18.65
N LYS A 8 5.39 -13.94 19.87
CA LYS A 8 4.37 -13.58 20.86
C LYS A 8 3.55 -12.37 20.44
N GLU A 9 4.16 -11.40 19.76
CA GLU A 9 3.45 -10.23 19.28
C GLU A 9 2.46 -10.57 18.16
N VAL A 10 2.89 -11.37 17.17
CA VAL A 10 1.99 -11.87 16.11
C VAL A 10 0.86 -12.71 16.71
N LEU A 11 1.14 -13.56 17.71
CA LEU A 11 0.09 -14.30 18.41
C LEU A 11 -0.94 -13.41 19.12
N LYS A 12 -0.50 -12.31 19.76
CA LYS A 12 -1.41 -11.33 20.36
C LYS A 12 -2.26 -10.61 19.31
N GLN A 13 -1.68 -10.28 18.16
CA GLN A 13 -2.40 -9.68 17.04
C GLN A 13 -3.48 -10.65 16.52
N ILE A 14 -3.14 -11.94 16.33
CA ILE A 14 -4.10 -12.96 15.94
C ILE A 14 -5.24 -13.05 16.97
N GLU A 15 -4.92 -13.11 18.26
CA GLU A 15 -5.94 -13.19 19.32
C GLU A 15 -6.85 -11.95 19.32
N ARG A 16 -6.30 -10.76 19.08
CA ARG A 16 -7.08 -9.52 18.93
C ARG A 16 -8.03 -9.62 17.74
N GLU A 17 -7.54 -10.02 16.57
CA GLU A 17 -8.39 -10.17 15.36
C GLU A 17 -9.46 -11.24 15.52
N VAL A 18 -9.17 -12.35 16.21
CA VAL A 18 -10.18 -13.37 16.56
C VAL A 18 -11.27 -12.79 17.46
N ARG A 19 -10.90 -12.00 18.47
CA ARG A 19 -11.87 -11.31 19.33
C ARG A 19 -12.72 -10.29 18.55
N MET A 20 -12.10 -9.56 17.60
CA MET A 20 -12.83 -8.64 16.71
C MET A 20 -13.84 -9.41 15.83
N ARG A 21 -13.41 -10.52 15.23
CA ARG A 21 -14.28 -11.42 14.46
C ARG A 21 -15.47 -11.94 15.29
N GLU A 22 -15.23 -12.40 16.51
CA GLU A 22 -16.30 -12.84 17.41
C GLU A 22 -17.27 -11.71 17.75
N GLY A 23 -16.75 -10.49 17.98
CA GLY A 23 -17.55 -9.29 18.18
C GLY A 23 -18.44 -8.98 16.98
N ALA A 24 -17.87 -8.96 15.77
CA ALA A 24 -18.60 -8.72 14.53
C ALA A 24 -19.68 -9.79 14.27
N SER A 25 -19.41 -11.06 14.60
CA SER A 25 -20.40 -12.15 14.49
C SER A 25 -21.58 -11.96 15.43
N LYS A 26 -21.33 -11.53 16.68
CA LYS A 26 -22.39 -11.22 17.65
C LYS A 26 -23.20 -9.99 17.23
N LEU A 27 -22.53 -8.96 16.71
CA LEU A 27 -23.19 -7.77 16.16
C LEU A 27 -24.10 -8.15 15.00
N LEU A 28 -23.60 -8.95 14.05
CA LEU A 28 -24.36 -9.42 12.91
C LEU A 28 -25.63 -10.18 13.34
N ALA A 29 -25.52 -11.07 14.33
CA ALA A 29 -26.66 -11.80 14.88
C ALA A 29 -27.68 -10.91 15.60
N ALA A 30 -27.27 -9.72 16.05
CA ALA A 30 -28.13 -8.73 16.71
C ALA A 30 -28.65 -7.64 15.75
N CYS A 31 -28.15 -7.57 14.52
CA CYS A 31 -28.55 -6.57 13.55
C CYS A 31 -30.04 -6.72 13.21
N SER A 32 -30.79 -5.63 13.37
CA SER A 32 -32.17 -5.54 12.90
C SER A 32 -32.28 -4.76 11.58
N GLN A 33 -31.25 -3.97 11.25
CA GLN A 33 -31.16 -3.17 10.03
C GLN A 33 -30.15 -3.78 9.04
N ARG A 34 -30.50 -3.74 7.76
CA ARG A 34 -29.69 -4.28 6.66
C ARG A 34 -28.32 -3.61 6.55
N GLU A 35 -28.25 -2.30 6.72
CA GLU A 35 -27.01 -1.51 6.65
C GLU A 35 -26.03 -1.93 7.76
N GLN A 36 -26.53 -2.11 8.99
CA GLN A 36 -25.72 -2.63 10.10
C GLN A 36 -25.22 -4.05 9.81
N ALA A 37 -26.06 -4.90 9.22
CA ALA A 37 -25.68 -6.25 8.84
C ALA A 37 -24.62 -6.27 7.73
N LEU A 38 -24.69 -5.35 6.76
CA LEU A 38 -23.67 -5.19 5.71
C LEU A 38 -22.31 -4.81 6.29
N GLU A 39 -22.28 -3.86 7.23
CA GLU A 39 -21.03 -3.41 7.85
C GLU A 39 -20.44 -4.49 8.76
N ALA A 40 -21.29 -5.22 9.51
CA ALA A 40 -20.86 -6.33 10.33
C ALA A 40 -20.31 -7.51 9.49
N SER A 41 -20.94 -7.82 8.35
CA SER A 41 -20.45 -8.81 7.38
C SER A 41 -19.13 -8.39 6.73
N LYS A 42 -18.98 -7.11 6.37
CA LYS A 42 -17.72 -6.54 5.86
C LYS A 42 -16.62 -6.70 6.91
N SER A 43 -16.89 -6.30 8.16
CA SER A 43 -15.96 -6.45 9.28
C SER A 43 -15.52 -7.90 9.49
N LEU A 44 -16.45 -8.86 9.39
CA LEU A 44 -16.13 -10.29 9.47
C LEU A 44 -15.19 -10.74 8.35
N LEU A 45 -15.44 -10.33 7.10
CA LEU A 45 -14.59 -10.66 5.95
C LEU A 45 -13.18 -10.12 6.15
N THR A 46 -13.05 -8.84 6.51
CA THR A 46 -11.76 -8.20 6.77
C THR A 46 -11.01 -8.88 7.92
N CYS A 47 -11.67 -9.17 9.03
CA CYS A 47 -11.05 -9.87 10.17
C CYS A 47 -10.56 -11.27 9.76
N ASN A 48 -11.36 -12.02 8.99
CA ASN A 48 -10.95 -13.34 8.50
C ASN A 48 -9.69 -13.25 7.62
N ALA A 49 -9.64 -12.28 6.70
CA ALA A 49 -8.49 -12.04 5.85
C ALA A 49 -7.23 -11.69 6.66
N ARG A 50 -7.36 -10.78 7.65
CA ARG A 50 -6.27 -10.43 8.60
C ARG A 50 -5.77 -11.63 9.40
N ILE A 51 -6.67 -12.44 9.94
CA ILE A 51 -6.30 -13.67 10.68
C ILE A 51 -5.50 -14.62 9.80
N LEU A 52 -5.95 -14.86 8.56
CA LEU A 52 -5.25 -15.74 7.62
C LEU A 52 -3.86 -15.20 7.25
N ALA A 53 -3.73 -13.89 7.00
CA ALA A 53 -2.46 -13.26 6.71
C ALA A 53 -1.47 -13.37 7.89
N LEU A 54 -1.92 -13.10 9.11
CA LEU A 54 -1.11 -13.21 10.32
C LEU A 54 -0.70 -14.67 10.62
N LEU A 55 -1.61 -15.63 10.41
CA LEU A 55 -1.29 -17.05 10.55
C LEU A 55 -0.24 -17.49 9.52
N SER A 56 -0.35 -17.05 8.27
CA SER A 56 0.65 -17.30 7.23
C SER A 56 2.02 -16.69 7.59
N GLN A 57 2.05 -15.47 8.14
CA GLN A 57 3.27 -14.84 8.65
C GLN A 57 3.89 -15.66 9.78
N LEU A 58 3.11 -16.06 10.78
CA LEU A 58 3.58 -16.87 11.90
C LEU A 58 4.15 -18.21 11.43
N GLN A 59 3.51 -18.85 10.45
CA GLN A 59 4.02 -20.09 9.84
C GLN A 59 5.36 -19.86 9.13
N ARG A 60 5.52 -18.76 8.37
CA ARG A 60 6.80 -18.40 7.73
C ARG A 60 7.92 -18.18 8.75
N MET A 61 7.63 -17.45 9.84
CA MET A 61 8.59 -17.20 10.92
C MET A 61 9.05 -18.50 11.58
N ARG A 62 8.11 -19.39 11.92
CA ARG A 62 8.44 -20.71 12.51
C ARG A 62 9.27 -21.58 11.56
N LYS A 63 8.96 -21.59 10.26
CA LYS A 63 9.77 -22.31 9.25
C LYS A 63 11.19 -21.75 9.20
N ALA A 64 11.36 -20.43 9.20
CA ALA A 64 12.68 -19.80 9.20
C ALA A 64 13.49 -20.13 10.47
N GLN A 65 12.86 -20.18 11.64
CA GLN A 65 13.51 -20.60 12.88
C GLN A 65 13.99 -22.06 12.82
N ILE A 66 13.19 -22.96 12.26
CA ILE A 66 13.57 -24.37 12.08
C ILE A 66 14.78 -24.48 11.14
N LEU A 67 14.76 -23.77 10.01
CA LEU A 67 15.88 -23.75 9.06
C LEU A 67 17.17 -23.20 9.68
N LYS A 68 17.07 -22.12 10.48
CA LYS A 68 18.20 -21.58 11.24
C LYS A 68 18.77 -22.60 12.23
N ARG A 69 17.91 -23.34 12.93
CA ARG A 69 18.33 -24.43 13.86
C ARG A 69 19.00 -25.60 13.13
N MET A 70 18.63 -25.85 11.87
CA MET A 70 19.27 -26.85 11.01
C MET A 70 20.61 -26.38 10.40
N GLY A 71 21.16 -25.24 10.85
CA GLY A 71 22.49 -24.77 10.45
C GLY A 71 22.57 -24.18 9.05
N ARG A 72 21.44 -24.02 8.33
CA ARG A 72 21.39 -23.25 7.09
C ARG A 72 21.35 -21.77 7.45
N ARG A 73 22.51 -21.11 7.44
CA ARG A 73 22.56 -19.64 7.46
C ARG A 73 21.86 -19.14 6.20
N PRO A 74 20.86 -18.24 6.29
CA PRO A 74 20.51 -17.41 5.16
C PRO A 74 21.81 -16.76 4.65
N SER A 75 22.03 -16.71 3.35
CA SER A 75 23.07 -15.84 2.80
C SER A 75 22.88 -14.44 3.39
N GLU A 76 23.99 -13.75 3.70
CA GLU A 76 23.95 -12.32 3.98
C GLU A 76 23.65 -11.59 2.67
N ASP A 77 22.44 -11.79 2.15
CA ASP A 77 21.96 -11.08 0.98
C ASP A 77 21.76 -9.62 1.38
N ILE A 78 22.24 -8.71 0.54
CA ILE A 78 22.02 -7.29 0.74
C ILE A 78 20.52 -7.03 0.60
N VAL A 79 19.87 -6.67 1.71
CA VAL A 79 18.43 -6.39 1.74
C VAL A 79 18.20 -4.92 1.43
N ALA A 80 17.27 -4.63 0.52
CA ALA A 80 16.88 -3.26 0.23
C ALA A 80 16.15 -2.64 1.44
N CYS A 81 16.25 -1.33 1.62
CA CYS A 81 15.50 -0.64 2.66
C CYS A 81 13.98 -0.80 2.43
N THR A 82 13.23 -0.79 3.51
CA THR A 82 11.77 -0.68 3.42
C THR A 82 11.36 0.77 3.14
N GLY A 83 10.06 0.98 2.95
CA GLY A 83 9.46 2.27 2.62
C GLY A 83 7.98 2.28 2.95
N LYS A 84 7.33 3.34 2.52
CA LYS A 84 5.86 3.46 2.55
C LYS A 84 5.33 3.33 1.13
N VAL A 85 4.19 2.68 0.98
CA VAL A 85 3.41 2.67 -0.26
C VAL A 85 2.02 3.18 0.08
N ALA A 86 1.51 4.14 -0.68
CA ALA A 86 0.17 4.67 -0.47
C ALA A 86 -0.67 4.58 -1.74
N LEU A 87 -1.95 4.27 -1.56
CA LEU A 87 -2.97 4.26 -2.59
C LEU A 87 -4.03 5.31 -2.25
N SER A 88 -4.39 6.14 -3.23
CA SER A 88 -5.42 7.16 -3.10
C SER A 88 -6.19 7.37 -4.41
N ASP A 89 -7.27 8.15 -4.34
CA ASP A 89 -8.15 8.46 -5.48
C ASP A 89 -8.66 7.20 -6.21
N LEU A 90 -9.02 6.15 -5.46
CA LEU A 90 -9.48 4.90 -6.06
C LEU A 90 -10.87 5.09 -6.68
N ARG A 91 -10.95 4.88 -7.99
CA ARG A 91 -12.20 4.95 -8.77
C ARG A 91 -12.34 3.72 -9.66
N ILE A 92 -13.53 3.15 -9.72
CA ILE A 92 -13.84 1.98 -10.55
C ILE A 92 -15.00 2.34 -11.46
N PRO A 93 -14.75 2.58 -12.76
CA PRO A 93 -15.80 2.99 -13.69
C PRO A 93 -16.80 1.86 -13.98
N LEU A 94 -18.05 2.24 -14.13
CA LEU A 94 -19.19 1.37 -14.41
C LEU A 94 -19.63 1.51 -15.88
N MET A 95 -20.19 0.44 -16.45
CA MET A 95 -20.64 0.36 -17.84
C MET A 95 -22.08 -0.15 -17.93
N TRP A 96 -23.02 0.65 -17.43
CA TRP A 96 -24.46 0.32 -17.53
C TRP A 96 -24.92 0.23 -18.98
N LYS A 97 -25.69 -0.82 -19.30
CA LYS A 97 -26.29 -0.96 -20.64
C LYS A 97 -27.53 -0.07 -20.74
N ASP A 98 -27.83 0.47 -21.93
CA ASP A 98 -29.04 1.29 -22.15
C ASP A 98 -30.33 0.59 -21.71
N SER A 99 -30.39 -0.74 -21.90
CA SER A 99 -31.51 -1.56 -21.42
C SER A 99 -31.72 -1.49 -19.91
N GLU A 100 -30.64 -1.39 -19.13
CA GLU A 100 -30.67 -1.32 -17.67
C GLU A 100 -31.06 0.09 -17.19
N TYR A 101 -30.65 1.12 -17.94
CA TYR A 101 -30.99 2.51 -17.66
C TYR A 101 -32.49 2.78 -17.92
N PHE A 102 -33.03 2.32 -19.06
CA PHE A 102 -34.36 2.72 -19.52
C PHE A 102 -35.50 1.72 -19.22
N LYS A 103 -35.24 0.42 -18.94
CA LYS A 103 -36.33 -0.59 -18.88
C LYS A 103 -36.88 -0.95 -17.50
N ASN A 104 -36.23 -0.57 -16.39
CA ASN A 104 -36.74 -0.95 -15.05
C ASN A 104 -37.63 0.14 -14.43
N LYS A 105 -38.95 -0.09 -14.52
CA LYS A 105 -40.04 0.72 -13.94
C LYS A 105 -40.36 0.42 -12.46
N GLY A 106 -39.50 -0.24 -11.69
CA GLY A 106 -39.85 -0.60 -10.31
C GLY A 106 -38.68 -0.79 -9.34
N GLU A 107 -37.64 -1.52 -9.71
CA GLU A 107 -36.55 -1.86 -8.77
C GLU A 107 -35.17 -1.48 -9.33
N LEU A 108 -34.43 -0.72 -8.52
CA LEU A 108 -33.01 -0.45 -8.75
C LEU A 108 -32.26 -1.69 -8.26
N HIS A 109 -31.52 -2.37 -9.14
CA HIS A 109 -30.50 -3.31 -8.70
C HIS A 109 -29.47 -2.53 -7.89
N ARG A 110 -29.39 -2.81 -6.59
CA ARG A 110 -28.47 -2.15 -5.67
C ARG A 110 -27.50 -3.19 -5.14
N CYS A 111 -26.21 -2.88 -5.19
CA CYS A 111 -25.18 -3.71 -4.57
C CYS A 111 -24.41 -2.91 -3.54
N ALA A 112 -24.11 -3.51 -2.40
CA ALA A 112 -23.16 -2.97 -1.46
C ALA A 112 -21.76 -3.44 -1.85
N VAL A 113 -20.82 -2.50 -1.97
CA VAL A 113 -19.45 -2.77 -2.39
C VAL A 113 -18.44 -2.13 -1.46
N PHE A 114 -17.28 -2.76 -1.35
CA PHE A 114 -16.08 -2.20 -0.73
C PHE A 114 -14.85 -2.89 -1.33
N CYS A 115 -13.68 -2.27 -1.17
CA CYS A 115 -12.41 -2.88 -1.55
C CYS A 115 -11.66 -3.39 -0.32
N LEU A 116 -11.05 -4.57 -0.45
CA LEU A 116 -10.02 -5.06 0.45
C LEU A 116 -8.67 -4.82 -0.21
N LEU A 117 -7.77 -4.13 0.50
CA LEU A 117 -6.43 -3.80 0.03
C LEU A 117 -5.41 -4.54 0.88
N GLN A 118 -4.59 -5.36 0.24
CA GLN A 118 -3.58 -6.17 0.90
C GLN A 118 -2.19 -5.84 0.33
N CYS A 119 -1.25 -5.51 1.22
CA CYS A 119 0.17 -5.43 0.90
C CYS A 119 0.97 -6.23 1.94
N GLY A 120 1.45 -7.41 1.53
CA GLY A 120 2.10 -8.34 2.45
C GLY A 120 1.12 -8.83 3.53
N THR A 121 1.36 -8.46 4.78
CA THR A 121 0.56 -8.84 5.95
C THR A 121 -0.38 -7.73 6.42
N GLU A 122 -0.21 -6.51 5.92
CA GLU A 122 -1.11 -5.40 6.19
C GLU A 122 -2.32 -5.49 5.27
N ILE A 123 -3.51 -5.42 5.87
CA ILE A 123 -4.80 -5.49 5.18
C ILE A 123 -5.68 -4.35 5.67
N TYR A 124 -6.15 -3.53 4.73
CA TYR A 124 -7.10 -2.45 4.96
C TYR A 124 -8.36 -2.68 4.12
N ASP A 125 -9.45 -2.07 4.55
CA ASP A 125 -10.72 -2.06 3.83
C ASP A 125 -11.16 -0.61 3.62
N THR A 126 -11.85 -0.34 2.52
CA THR A 126 -12.45 0.98 2.25
C THR A 126 -13.81 1.10 2.92
N ASP A 127 -14.37 2.30 2.92
CA ASP A 127 -15.78 2.50 3.20
C ASP A 127 -16.71 1.67 2.30
N LEU A 128 -17.89 1.39 2.82
CA LEU A 128 -18.95 0.68 2.13
C LEU A 128 -19.79 1.64 1.30
N VAL A 129 -19.93 1.34 0.02
CA VAL A 129 -20.68 2.16 -0.94
C VAL A 129 -21.87 1.35 -1.47
N ILE A 130 -23.05 1.98 -1.55
CA ILE A 130 -24.20 1.37 -2.24
C ILE A 130 -24.20 1.86 -3.68
N VAL A 131 -24.10 0.92 -4.61
CA VAL A 131 -24.02 1.16 -6.05
C VAL A 131 -25.35 0.85 -6.70
N ASP A 132 -25.81 1.78 -7.54
CA ASP A 132 -26.96 1.61 -8.42
C ASP A 132 -26.71 2.28 -9.77
N ARG A 133 -27.67 2.16 -10.69
CA ARG A 133 -27.57 2.70 -12.06
C ARG A 133 -27.40 4.23 -12.16
N THR A 134 -27.49 4.97 -11.05
CA THR A 134 -27.24 6.42 -11.05
C THR A 134 -25.77 6.77 -10.96
N LEU A 135 -24.91 5.83 -10.54
CA LEU A 135 -23.47 6.02 -10.44
C LEU A 135 -22.76 5.66 -11.74
N THR A 136 -21.84 6.51 -12.17
CA THR A 136 -20.91 6.21 -13.28
C THR A 136 -19.63 5.54 -12.80
N ASP A 137 -19.26 5.78 -11.55
CA ASP A 137 -18.01 5.31 -10.95
C ASP A 137 -18.24 4.96 -9.48
N ILE A 138 -17.55 3.92 -9.00
CA ILE A 138 -17.41 3.63 -7.57
C ILE A 138 -16.17 4.38 -7.09
N CYS A 139 -16.34 5.32 -6.17
CA CYS A 139 -15.25 6.17 -5.67
C CYS A 139 -14.99 5.92 -4.19
N PHE A 140 -13.72 5.83 -3.81
CA PHE A 140 -13.26 5.77 -2.42
C PHE A 140 -12.32 6.95 -2.14
N GLU A 141 -12.63 7.73 -1.10
CA GLU A 141 -11.91 8.98 -0.81
C GLU A 141 -10.66 8.79 0.04
N ASP A 142 -10.54 7.65 0.73
CA ASP A 142 -9.46 7.41 1.68
C ASP A 142 -8.09 7.23 1.01
N THR A 143 -7.07 7.85 1.61
CA THR A 143 -5.66 7.49 1.34
C THR A 143 -5.23 6.40 2.31
N ILE A 144 -4.88 5.23 1.77
CA ILE A 144 -4.42 4.08 2.54
C ILE A 144 -2.91 3.99 2.43
N ILE A 145 -2.21 3.95 3.58
CA ILE A 145 -0.75 3.88 3.66
C ILE A 145 -0.33 2.54 4.25
N PHE A 146 0.52 1.84 3.52
CA PHE A 146 1.22 0.64 3.96
C PHE A 146 2.63 0.99 4.43
N ASN A 147 3.02 0.50 5.60
CA ASN A 147 4.33 0.77 6.20
C ASN A 147 5.25 -0.44 6.09
N GLU A 148 6.56 -0.21 6.23
CA GLU A 148 7.59 -1.26 6.22
C GLU A 148 7.56 -2.15 4.95
N VAL A 149 7.18 -1.56 3.82
CA VAL A 149 7.03 -2.25 2.53
C VAL A 149 8.37 -2.29 1.80
N GLY A 150 8.77 -3.44 1.25
CA GLY A 150 9.96 -3.57 0.39
C GLY A 150 9.68 -3.27 -1.09
N PRO A 151 10.71 -3.13 -1.94
CA PRO A 151 10.54 -2.81 -3.36
C PRO A 151 9.84 -3.91 -4.18
N GLU A 152 9.82 -5.15 -3.70
CA GLU A 152 9.16 -6.30 -4.34
C GLU A 152 7.68 -6.45 -3.96
N PHE A 153 7.07 -5.39 -3.43
CA PHE A 153 5.71 -5.45 -2.95
C PHE A 153 4.70 -5.85 -4.04
N GLN A 154 3.62 -6.45 -3.57
CA GLN A 154 2.43 -6.73 -4.36
C GLN A 154 1.25 -6.17 -3.57
N LEU A 155 0.68 -5.08 -4.07
CA LEU A 155 -0.52 -4.46 -3.54
C LEU A 155 -1.71 -5.06 -4.27
N CYS A 156 -2.41 -5.98 -3.64
CA CYS A 156 -3.64 -6.57 -4.15
C CYS A 156 -4.83 -5.68 -3.78
N VAL A 157 -5.65 -5.35 -4.77
CA VAL A 157 -6.93 -4.65 -4.60
C VAL A 157 -8.03 -5.60 -5.02
N GLU A 158 -8.93 -5.93 -4.10
CA GLU A 158 -10.04 -6.87 -4.29
C GLU A 158 -11.36 -6.16 -4.07
N LEU A 159 -12.18 -6.04 -5.11
CA LEU A 159 -13.51 -5.47 -5.05
C LEU A 159 -14.52 -6.56 -4.66
N TYR A 160 -15.17 -6.38 -3.53
CA TYR A 160 -16.23 -7.25 -3.05
C TYR A 160 -17.60 -6.63 -3.28
N SER A 161 -18.58 -7.48 -3.58
CA SER A 161 -19.97 -7.07 -3.80
C SER A 161 -20.96 -8.00 -3.10
N SER A 162 -22.06 -7.43 -2.62
CA SER A 162 -23.22 -8.14 -2.07
C SER A 162 -24.50 -7.55 -2.64
N CYS A 163 -25.45 -8.41 -3.05
CA CYS A 163 -26.77 -7.95 -3.46
C CYS A 163 -27.46 -7.26 -2.29
N ALA A 164 -27.83 -5.99 -2.44
CA ALA A 164 -28.53 -5.25 -1.39
C ALA A 164 -30.05 -5.46 -1.42
N VAL A 165 -30.58 -6.13 -2.46
CA VAL A 165 -32.02 -6.37 -2.65
C VAL A 165 -32.38 -7.77 -2.12
N GLU A 166 -32.75 -7.82 -0.84
CA GLU A 166 -33.54 -8.91 -0.24
C GLU A 166 -34.15 -8.40 1.07
N ASP A 167 -35.44 -8.64 1.29
CA ASP A 167 -36.14 -8.30 2.53
C ASP A 167 -35.48 -9.03 3.71
N PHE A 168 -34.70 -8.29 4.50
CA PHE A 168 -34.06 -8.82 5.69
C PHE A 168 -35.14 -9.23 6.69
N SER A 169 -35.45 -10.53 6.75
CA SER A 169 -36.30 -11.11 7.78
C SER A 169 -35.40 -11.55 8.94
N PRO A 170 -35.34 -10.81 10.07
CA PRO A 170 -34.59 -11.28 11.22
C PRO A 170 -35.21 -12.59 11.70
N GLY A 171 -34.42 -13.66 11.72
CA GLY A 171 -34.86 -14.97 12.17
C GLY A 171 -35.51 -14.85 13.55
N VAL A 172 -36.81 -15.15 13.63
CA VAL A 172 -37.56 -15.16 14.88
C VAL A 172 -37.03 -16.30 15.75
N LEU A 173 -36.09 -15.97 16.65
CA LEU A 173 -35.76 -16.79 17.81
C LEU A 173 -36.01 -15.93 19.05
N GLY A 174 -37.11 -16.25 19.74
CA GLY A 174 -37.53 -15.56 20.97
C GLY A 174 -36.47 -15.57 22.08
N PRO A 175 -36.65 -14.75 23.13
CA PRO A 175 -35.60 -14.46 24.10
C PRO A 175 -35.31 -15.67 24.98
N ARG A 176 -34.26 -16.43 24.66
CA ARG A 176 -33.66 -17.38 25.60
C ARG A 176 -32.59 -16.66 26.41
N ARG A 177 -32.90 -16.40 27.68
CA ARG A 177 -31.95 -16.01 28.72
C ARG A 177 -30.79 -17.01 28.76
N ALA A 178 -29.65 -16.68 28.17
CA ALA A 178 -28.42 -17.43 28.36
C ALA A 178 -27.69 -16.89 29.59
N SER A 179 -27.85 -17.61 30.71
CA SER A 179 -27.03 -17.48 31.91
C SER A 179 -25.55 -17.69 31.56
N SER A 180 -24.73 -16.72 31.96
CA SER A 180 -23.27 -16.77 31.86
C SER A 180 -22.70 -17.84 32.80
N SER A 181 -22.01 -18.83 32.24
CA SER A 181 -21.03 -19.62 32.99
C SER A 181 -19.77 -19.76 32.15
N GLY A 182 -18.73 -19.03 32.54
CA GLY A 182 -17.42 -19.09 31.92
C GLY A 182 -16.77 -20.43 32.21
N LYS A 183 -16.28 -21.09 31.15
CA LYS A 183 -14.99 -21.82 31.11
C LYS A 183 -14.79 -22.49 29.74
N LYS A 184 -13.62 -22.18 29.16
CA LYS A 184 -12.79 -22.99 28.25
C LYS A 184 -13.32 -23.28 26.84
N ILE A 185 -12.68 -22.68 25.82
CA ILE A 185 -12.37 -23.35 24.54
C ILE A 185 -10.97 -22.94 24.06
N ARG A 186 -10.02 -23.87 24.18
CA ARG A 186 -8.82 -23.97 23.34
C ARG A 186 -9.02 -25.26 22.56
N ALA A 187 -9.66 -25.20 21.40
CA ALA A 187 -9.72 -26.26 20.40
C ALA A 187 -10.50 -25.75 19.18
N ALA A 188 -9.80 -25.18 18.20
CA ALA A 188 -10.31 -24.97 16.85
C ALA A 188 -9.14 -24.62 15.91
N PHE A 189 -8.23 -25.55 15.65
CA PHE A 189 -7.24 -25.43 14.56
C PHE A 189 -6.72 -26.81 14.13
N GLU A 190 -7.59 -27.68 13.62
CA GLU A 190 -7.15 -28.84 12.83
C GLU A 190 -8.20 -29.14 11.76
N SER A 191 -8.12 -28.45 10.61
CA SER A 191 -8.64 -28.92 9.32
C SER A 191 -8.19 -27.95 8.23
N ALA A 192 -6.91 -28.04 7.86
CA ALA A 192 -6.37 -27.48 6.62
C ALA A 192 -5.09 -28.25 6.26
N ALA A 193 -5.23 -29.55 6.05
CA ALA A 193 -4.27 -30.37 5.33
C ALA A 193 -5.02 -31.63 4.86
N VAL A 194 -4.60 -32.15 3.70
CA VAL A 194 -5.08 -33.37 3.02
C VAL A 194 -6.02 -33.09 1.84
N CYS A 195 -5.43 -32.59 0.76
CA CYS A 195 -5.65 -33.19 -0.55
C CYS A 195 -4.68 -34.38 -0.66
N GLY A 196 -5.22 -35.59 -0.82
CA GLY A 196 -4.44 -36.82 -0.95
C GLY A 196 -5.36 -38.02 -1.02
N SER A 197 -5.88 -38.30 -2.22
CA SER A 197 -6.61 -39.51 -2.59
C SER A 197 -5.84 -40.79 -2.23
N VAL A 198 -6.47 -41.75 -1.54
CA VAL A 198 -6.66 -43.16 -1.96
C VAL A 198 -7.75 -43.76 -1.05
N SER A 199 -8.84 -44.26 -1.62
CA SER A 199 -9.82 -45.13 -0.96
C SER A 199 -9.34 -46.58 -0.95
N THR A 200 -9.53 -47.32 0.14
CA THR A 200 -10.24 -48.63 0.19
C THR A 200 -10.19 -49.23 1.61
N GLY A 201 -11.36 -49.56 2.16
CA GLY A 201 -11.60 -50.79 2.94
C GLY A 201 -11.61 -50.71 4.47
N GLY A 202 -12.77 -51.02 5.08
CA GLY A 202 -12.84 -51.55 6.45
C GLY A 202 -14.01 -51.05 7.28
N GLU A 203 -15.05 -51.88 7.39
CA GLU A 203 -16.20 -51.74 8.28
C GLU A 203 -15.82 -51.65 9.78
N ALA A 204 -16.53 -50.81 10.53
CA ALA A 204 -17.05 -51.11 11.86
C ALA A 204 -18.01 -50.00 12.33
N GLU A 205 -19.29 -50.35 12.48
CA GLU A 205 -20.29 -49.60 13.24
C GLU A 205 -19.79 -49.36 14.67
N HIS A 206 -19.96 -48.17 15.23
CA HIS A 206 -20.31 -47.91 16.64
C HIS A 206 -20.84 -46.46 16.72
N GLY A 207 -22.07 -46.33 17.23
CA GLY A 207 -22.79 -45.05 17.31
C GLY A 207 -22.03 -44.00 18.12
N ASN A 208 -21.75 -42.87 17.49
CA ASN A 208 -21.31 -41.66 18.17
C ASN A 208 -22.22 -40.52 17.72
N VAL A 209 -23.06 -40.07 18.66
CA VAL A 209 -23.82 -38.84 18.55
C VAL A 209 -22.83 -37.72 18.33
N SER A 210 -22.82 -37.16 17.12
CA SER A 210 -22.07 -35.96 16.79
C SER A 210 -22.44 -34.86 17.78
N PRO A 211 -21.46 -34.20 18.45
CA PRO A 211 -21.80 -33.02 19.22
C PRO A 211 -22.28 -31.97 18.21
N SER A 212 -23.51 -31.51 18.39
CA SER A 212 -24.14 -30.48 17.58
C SER A 212 -23.23 -29.25 17.56
N LEU A 213 -22.54 -29.08 16.43
CA LEU A 213 -21.87 -27.85 16.07
C LEU A 213 -22.88 -26.72 16.24
N SER A 214 -22.51 -25.69 17.00
CA SER A 214 -23.21 -24.41 17.00
C SER A 214 -23.55 -24.04 15.54
N PRO A 215 -24.76 -23.54 15.24
CA PRO A 215 -25.09 -23.13 13.88
C PRO A 215 -24.00 -22.15 13.41
N ASP A 216 -23.44 -22.42 12.24
CA ASP A 216 -22.40 -21.59 11.63
C ASP A 216 -22.99 -20.19 11.44
N LEU A 217 -22.70 -19.28 12.38
CA LEU A 217 -23.24 -17.90 12.42
C LEU A 217 -22.88 -17.11 11.15
N SER A 218 -21.97 -17.64 10.33
CA SER A 218 -21.64 -17.21 8.96
C SER A 218 -22.85 -17.27 8.01
N THR A 219 -23.93 -17.97 8.37
CA THR A 219 -25.13 -18.18 7.54
C THR A 219 -26.25 -17.15 7.76
N LEU A 220 -26.09 -16.21 8.70
CA LEU A 220 -27.18 -15.30 9.14
C LEU A 220 -27.09 -13.88 8.56
N GLY A 221 -26.11 -13.59 7.71
CA GLY A 221 -25.86 -12.23 7.24
C GLY A 221 -25.60 -12.10 5.74
N PRO A 222 -25.58 -10.85 5.24
CA PRO A 222 -25.28 -10.55 3.86
C PRO A 222 -23.93 -11.14 3.47
N LYS A 223 -23.88 -11.87 2.35
CA LYS A 223 -22.65 -12.48 1.85
C LYS A 223 -21.99 -11.56 0.84
N TYR A 224 -20.73 -11.23 1.08
CA TYR A 224 -19.87 -10.59 0.08
C TYR A 224 -19.16 -11.66 -0.74
N ASN A 225 -19.10 -11.41 -2.04
CA ASN A 225 -18.39 -12.25 -2.99
C ASN A 225 -17.41 -11.38 -3.77
N LEU A 226 -16.26 -11.95 -4.12
CA LEU A 226 -15.25 -11.27 -4.91
C LEU A 226 -15.82 -11.00 -6.31
N LEU A 227 -15.85 -9.73 -6.71
CA LEU A 227 -16.36 -9.30 -8.00
C LEU A 227 -15.21 -9.13 -9.00
N ALA A 228 -14.15 -8.45 -8.59
CA ALA A 228 -12.97 -8.20 -9.42
C ALA A 228 -11.72 -7.98 -8.56
N HIS A 229 -10.54 -8.14 -9.15
CA HIS A 229 -9.29 -7.87 -8.46
C HIS A 229 -8.17 -7.42 -9.40
N THR A 230 -7.14 -6.82 -8.85
CA THR A 230 -5.88 -6.52 -9.56
C THR A 230 -4.71 -6.48 -8.59
N THR A 231 -3.49 -6.54 -9.12
CA THR A 231 -2.26 -6.52 -8.33
C THR A 231 -1.31 -5.47 -8.88
N LEU A 232 -0.98 -4.50 -8.03
CA LEU A 232 -0.08 -3.40 -8.33
C LEU A 232 1.31 -3.68 -7.76
N ARG A 233 2.33 -3.35 -8.54
CA ARG A 233 3.75 -3.55 -8.25
C ARG A 233 4.52 -2.24 -8.37
N ILE A 234 5.82 -2.28 -8.12
CA ILE A 234 6.68 -1.09 -8.22
C ILE A 234 6.59 -0.39 -9.58
N GLU A 235 6.37 -1.09 -10.68
CA GLU A 235 6.20 -0.50 -12.02
C GLU A 235 4.92 0.34 -12.19
N ASN A 236 3.95 0.15 -11.30
CA ASN A 236 2.70 0.90 -11.28
C ASN A 236 2.80 2.20 -10.47
N VAL A 237 3.90 2.38 -9.72
CA VAL A 237 4.13 3.56 -8.88
C VAL A 237 4.45 4.77 -9.74
N GLN A 238 3.65 5.82 -9.58
CA GLN A 238 3.79 7.10 -10.27
C GLN A 238 3.06 8.20 -9.47
N GLU A 239 3.55 9.43 -9.52
CA GLU A 239 2.91 10.57 -8.82
C GLU A 239 1.53 10.95 -9.42
N GLY A 240 1.28 10.57 -10.66
CA GLY A 240 0.03 10.84 -11.39
C GLY A 240 -1.05 9.78 -11.19
N PHE A 241 -2.28 10.14 -11.60
CA PHE A 241 -3.40 9.22 -11.68
C PHE A 241 -3.22 8.25 -12.86
N LYS A 242 -3.45 6.95 -12.64
CA LYS A 242 -3.23 5.92 -13.65
C LYS A 242 -4.37 4.90 -13.66
N THR A 243 -4.63 4.37 -14.85
CA THR A 243 -5.59 3.29 -15.09
C THR A 243 -4.90 1.93 -15.02
N HIS A 244 -5.56 0.97 -14.39
CA HIS A 244 -5.10 -0.39 -14.16
C HIS A 244 -6.20 -1.38 -14.51
N ASP A 245 -5.87 -2.42 -15.26
CA ASP A 245 -6.85 -3.43 -15.64
C ASP A 245 -7.32 -4.24 -14.42
N LEU A 246 -8.61 -4.59 -14.43
CA LEU A 246 -9.25 -5.44 -13.43
C LEU A 246 -9.54 -6.81 -14.04
N SER A 247 -9.20 -7.85 -13.30
CA SER A 247 -9.61 -9.22 -13.59
C SER A 247 -10.96 -9.50 -12.93
N LEU A 248 -11.97 -9.88 -13.71
CA LEU A 248 -13.29 -10.24 -13.19
C LEU A 248 -13.27 -11.64 -12.57
N ALA A 249 -13.86 -11.77 -11.38
CA ALA A 249 -13.98 -13.02 -10.64
C ALA A 249 -15.41 -13.61 -10.68
N ALA A 250 -16.39 -12.83 -11.13
CA ALA A 250 -17.81 -13.21 -11.16
C ALA A 250 -18.41 -13.12 -12.56
N ALA A 251 -19.45 -13.91 -12.81
CA ALA A 251 -20.21 -13.92 -14.05
C ALA A 251 -21.41 -12.95 -14.02
N GLU A 252 -21.90 -12.51 -15.18
CA GLU A 252 -22.97 -11.50 -15.32
C GLU A 252 -24.31 -11.93 -14.69
N ASP A 253 -24.54 -13.24 -14.56
CA ASP A 253 -25.75 -13.82 -13.98
C ASP A 253 -25.75 -13.84 -12.44
N SER A 254 -24.64 -13.45 -11.80
CA SER A 254 -24.52 -13.45 -10.35
C SER A 254 -25.35 -12.32 -9.72
N PRO A 255 -26.06 -12.56 -8.60
CA PRO A 255 -26.92 -11.54 -7.97
C PRO A 255 -26.15 -10.35 -7.37
N PHE A 256 -24.83 -10.48 -7.21
CA PHE A 256 -23.94 -9.42 -6.72
C PHE A 256 -23.11 -8.80 -7.86
N TRP A 257 -23.43 -9.14 -9.11
CA TRP A 257 -22.72 -8.60 -10.26
C TRP A 257 -23.02 -7.11 -10.46
N LEU A 258 -21.98 -6.38 -10.90
CA LEU A 258 -22.07 -5.00 -11.35
C LEU A 258 -21.35 -4.89 -12.70
N PRO A 259 -21.86 -4.04 -13.62
CA PRO A 259 -21.21 -3.83 -14.90
C PRO A 259 -19.97 -2.96 -14.72
N LEU A 260 -18.82 -3.57 -14.52
CA LEU A 260 -17.55 -2.83 -14.46
C LEU A 260 -17.06 -2.54 -15.88
N TYR A 261 -16.40 -1.39 -16.08
CA TYR A 261 -15.73 -1.08 -17.34
C TYR A 261 -14.55 -2.03 -17.63
N GLY A 262 -14.01 -2.68 -16.60
CA GLY A 262 -12.88 -3.61 -16.69
C GLY A 262 -11.53 -3.00 -16.26
N ASN A 263 -11.55 -1.79 -15.72
CA ASN A 263 -10.38 -1.14 -15.14
C ASN A 263 -10.74 -0.42 -13.84
N MET A 264 -9.71 -0.08 -13.08
CA MET A 264 -9.76 0.86 -11.98
C MET A 264 -8.76 1.98 -12.24
N CYS A 265 -8.96 3.11 -11.61
CA CYS A 265 -8.03 4.21 -11.65
C CYS A 265 -7.66 4.61 -10.22
N CYS A 266 -6.38 4.89 -9.99
CA CYS A 266 -5.89 5.33 -8.69
C CYS A 266 -4.55 6.04 -8.82
N ARG A 267 -4.11 6.69 -7.74
CA ARG A 267 -2.73 7.13 -7.57
C ARG A 267 -2.01 6.16 -6.63
N VAL A 268 -0.83 5.69 -7.05
CA VAL A 268 0.02 4.80 -6.25
C VAL A 268 1.38 5.46 -6.10
N VAL A 269 1.72 5.84 -4.88
CA VAL A 269 2.99 6.50 -4.56
C VAL A 269 3.81 5.65 -3.61
N ALA A 270 5.14 5.76 -3.72
CA ALA A 270 6.05 5.11 -2.79
C ALA A 270 7.09 6.08 -2.26
N GLN A 271 7.41 5.95 -0.97
CA GLN A 271 8.44 6.71 -0.27
C GLN A 271 9.43 5.73 0.37
N PRO A 272 10.53 5.41 -0.32
CA PRO A 272 11.61 4.60 0.25
C PRO A 272 12.22 5.28 1.49
N LEU A 273 12.54 4.54 2.55
CA LEU A 273 13.11 5.14 3.77
C LEU A 273 14.42 5.89 3.50
N CYS A 274 15.26 5.38 2.59
CA CYS A 274 16.49 6.04 2.19
C CYS A 274 16.27 7.43 1.58
N MET A 275 15.06 7.72 1.07
CA MET A 275 14.71 9.01 0.50
C MET A 275 14.17 10.00 1.54
N ILE A 276 13.51 9.50 2.60
CA ILE A 276 12.82 10.35 3.58
C ILE A 276 13.58 10.53 4.90
N GLN A 277 14.46 9.60 5.26
CA GLN A 277 15.23 9.62 6.50
C GLN A 277 16.74 9.77 6.23
N PRO A 278 17.50 10.42 7.15
CA PRO A 278 18.95 10.42 7.08
C PRO A 278 19.48 8.99 7.25
N VAL A 279 20.29 8.53 6.30
CA VAL A 279 20.87 7.17 6.31
C VAL A 279 22.09 7.11 7.22
N ILE A 280 22.92 8.16 7.16
CA ILE A 280 24.11 8.32 7.99
C ILE A 280 24.40 9.82 8.14
N SER A 281 24.95 10.20 9.29
CA SER A 281 25.42 11.56 9.57
C SER A 281 26.68 11.52 10.42
N GLY A 282 27.54 12.53 10.29
CA GLY A 282 28.80 12.57 11.04
C GLY A 282 29.83 13.55 10.49
N GLN A 283 30.93 13.69 11.22
CA GLN A 283 32.04 14.56 10.84
C GLN A 283 32.85 13.95 9.69
N LEU A 284 33.10 14.75 8.67
CA LEU A 284 33.84 14.40 7.46
C LEU A 284 34.88 15.49 7.19
N LYS A 285 35.92 15.14 6.43
CA LYS A 285 36.85 16.09 5.83
C LYS A 285 36.70 16.05 4.32
N LEU A 286 36.59 17.22 3.71
CA LEU A 286 36.39 17.37 2.28
C LEU A 286 37.57 18.12 1.65
N GLY A 287 38.15 17.59 0.59
CA GLY A 287 39.23 18.26 -0.14
C GLY A 287 39.87 17.36 -1.20
N GLU A 288 40.34 17.96 -2.29
CA GLU A 288 41.05 17.26 -3.38
C GLU A 288 42.46 16.83 -2.95
N ASP A 289 43.11 17.67 -2.13
CA ASP A 289 44.47 17.48 -1.59
C ASP A 289 44.49 17.45 -0.05
N LEU A 290 45.44 16.72 0.54
CA LEU A 290 45.61 16.57 1.99
C LEU A 290 45.84 17.91 2.73
N ASN A 291 46.30 18.95 2.01
CA ASN A 291 46.64 20.25 2.57
C ASN A 291 45.48 21.26 2.57
N CYS A 292 44.35 20.95 1.94
CA CYS A 292 43.18 21.83 1.81
C CYS A 292 41.89 21.11 2.23
N GLN A 293 41.95 20.37 3.35
CA GLN A 293 40.79 19.65 3.88
C GLN A 293 39.98 20.54 4.84
N GLU A 294 38.72 20.76 4.52
CA GLU A 294 37.77 21.42 5.41
C GLU A 294 36.99 20.39 6.21
N ASN A 295 36.86 20.62 7.53
CA ASN A 295 36.00 19.80 8.38
C ASN A 295 34.54 20.22 8.13
N VAL A 296 33.68 19.26 7.84
CA VAL A 296 32.27 19.46 7.57
C VAL A 296 31.43 18.40 8.28
N TYR A 297 30.19 18.72 8.61
CA TYR A 297 29.20 17.76 9.07
C TYR A 297 28.38 17.24 7.88
N GLY A 298 28.57 15.98 7.52
CA GLY A 298 27.90 15.34 6.39
C GLY A 298 26.61 14.63 6.80
N VAL A 299 25.58 14.71 5.96
CA VAL A 299 24.32 13.97 6.10
C VAL A 299 23.92 13.35 4.76
N LEU A 300 23.85 12.03 4.70
CA LEU A 300 23.35 11.31 3.52
C LEU A 300 21.83 11.14 3.61
N ARG A 301 21.09 11.78 2.70
CA ARG A 301 19.63 11.71 2.64
C ARG A 301 19.13 11.95 1.22
N GLY A 302 18.17 11.15 0.75
CA GLY A 302 17.61 11.36 -0.59
C GLY A 302 18.66 11.12 -1.68
N GLN A 303 18.76 12.03 -2.63
CA GLN A 303 19.72 11.98 -3.74
C GLN A 303 20.98 12.79 -3.43
N SER A 304 21.29 13.03 -2.17
CA SER A 304 22.35 13.98 -1.82
C SER A 304 23.07 13.61 -0.54
N LEU A 305 24.38 13.83 -0.56
CA LEU A 305 25.20 14.00 0.64
C LEU A 305 25.35 15.51 0.88
N LEU A 306 24.68 16.00 1.92
CA LEU A 306 24.65 17.40 2.31
C LEU A 306 25.79 17.66 3.28
N CYS A 307 26.62 18.67 3.02
CA CYS A 307 27.75 19.03 3.87
C CYS A 307 27.50 20.41 4.50
N TYR A 308 27.47 20.46 5.83
CA TYR A 308 27.30 21.67 6.63
C TYR A 308 28.61 22.05 7.33
N GLN A 309 28.75 23.30 7.79
CA GLN A 309 29.93 23.70 8.54
C GLN A 309 29.94 23.05 9.92
N SER A 310 28.78 22.97 10.56
CA SER A 310 28.59 22.37 11.87
C SER A 310 27.30 21.55 11.97
N GLN A 311 27.13 20.82 13.09
CA GLN A 311 25.86 20.15 13.39
C GLN A 311 24.75 21.18 13.75
N GLU A 312 25.12 22.34 14.31
CA GLU A 312 24.16 23.38 14.71
C GLU A 312 23.48 24.01 13.49
N ASP A 313 24.19 24.14 12.38
CA ASP A 313 23.65 24.66 11.11
C ASP A 313 22.58 23.72 10.53
N LEU A 314 22.78 22.40 10.68
CA LEU A 314 21.80 21.41 10.27
C LEU A 314 20.51 21.53 11.10
N GLU A 315 20.65 21.68 12.42
CA GLU A 315 19.52 21.83 13.35
C GLU A 315 18.76 23.14 13.12
N SER A 316 19.45 24.16 12.62
CA SER A 316 18.88 25.47 12.24
C SER A 316 18.27 25.49 10.84
N GLU A 317 18.31 24.37 10.10
CA GLU A 317 17.90 24.26 8.69
C GLU A 317 18.60 25.26 7.74
N ASP A 318 19.86 25.57 8.03
CA ASP A 318 20.67 26.46 7.19
C ASP A 318 21.00 25.83 5.83
N LYS A 319 21.53 26.64 4.89
CA LYS A 319 21.95 26.13 3.58
C LYS A 319 23.25 25.32 3.70
N PRO A 320 23.33 24.14 3.06
CA PRO A 320 24.57 23.35 3.05
C PRO A 320 25.67 24.09 2.28
N LEU A 321 26.92 23.94 2.73
CA LEU A 321 28.12 24.46 2.07
C LEU A 321 28.34 23.79 0.71
N LEU A 322 28.08 22.49 0.66
CA LEU A 322 28.21 21.66 -0.54
C LEU A 322 27.11 20.61 -0.58
N VAL A 323 26.62 20.33 -1.79
CA VAL A 323 25.65 19.27 -2.06
C VAL A 323 26.27 18.31 -3.08
N ILE A 324 26.63 17.11 -2.63
CA ILE A 324 27.16 16.07 -3.51
C ILE A 324 25.98 15.22 -4.00
N PRO A 325 25.68 15.18 -5.31
CA PRO A 325 24.57 14.40 -5.84
C PRO A 325 24.88 12.90 -5.82
N ILE A 326 24.00 12.11 -5.21
CA ILE A 326 24.07 10.66 -5.16
C ILE A 326 22.95 10.08 -6.02
N LYS A 327 23.34 9.29 -7.00
CA LYS A 327 22.48 8.65 -8.00
C LYS A 327 22.68 7.14 -7.97
N LYS A 328 21.84 6.41 -8.73
CA LYS A 328 21.89 4.95 -8.85
C LYS A 328 23.18 4.45 -9.51
N ASP A 329 23.80 5.29 -10.33
CA ASP A 329 25.03 5.05 -11.09
C ASP A 329 26.28 5.69 -10.44
N THR A 330 26.14 6.32 -9.26
CA THR A 330 27.27 6.87 -8.52
C THR A 330 28.26 5.77 -8.16
N LEU A 331 29.53 5.99 -8.49
CA LEU A 331 30.63 5.09 -8.18
C LEU A 331 31.26 5.50 -6.85
N VAL A 332 31.38 4.55 -5.94
CA VAL A 332 32.00 4.76 -4.62
C VAL A 332 33.14 3.78 -4.44
N CYS A 333 34.36 4.32 -4.35
CA CYS A 333 35.59 3.56 -4.17
C CYS A 333 36.26 3.95 -2.85
N ALA A 334 36.54 2.99 -1.99
CA ALA A 334 37.35 3.19 -0.80
C ALA A 334 38.75 2.61 -1.04
N PHE A 335 39.79 3.40 -0.84
CA PHE A 335 41.17 2.95 -0.97
C PHE A 335 42.08 3.60 0.07
N LYS A 336 43.23 2.98 0.27
CA LYS A 336 44.27 3.42 1.20
C LYS A 336 45.38 4.08 0.41
N ARG A 337 45.72 5.34 0.70
CA ARG A 337 46.92 5.99 0.14
C ARG A 337 48.15 5.64 0.98
N ASP A 338 49.23 5.22 0.32
CA ASP A 338 50.59 5.20 0.86
C ASP A 338 51.29 6.51 0.47
N PRO A 339 52.11 7.14 1.36
CA PRO A 339 52.75 6.56 2.55
C PRO A 339 52.09 6.90 3.91
N ASP A 340 51.08 7.77 3.95
CA ASP A 340 50.52 8.32 5.20
C ASP A 340 49.41 7.47 5.85
N ASN A 341 49.16 6.25 5.33
CA ASN A 341 48.13 5.35 5.84
C ASN A 341 46.71 5.98 5.81
N SER A 342 46.53 7.09 5.07
CA SER A 342 45.30 7.86 5.00
C SER A 342 44.32 7.14 4.07
N GLN A 343 43.20 6.73 4.64
CA GLN A 343 42.12 6.11 3.89
C GLN A 343 41.19 7.23 3.39
N SER A 344 40.72 7.10 2.14
CA SER A 344 39.81 8.07 1.52
C SER A 344 38.70 7.35 0.76
N ILE A 345 37.50 7.93 0.79
CA ILE A 345 36.38 7.53 -0.04
C ILE A 345 36.32 8.48 -1.24
N TYR A 346 36.32 7.91 -2.43
CA TYR A 346 36.13 8.63 -3.68
C TYR A 346 34.72 8.40 -4.20
N ILE A 347 34.00 9.48 -4.44
CA ILE A 347 32.65 9.48 -4.99
C ILE A 347 32.73 10.11 -6.37
N SER A 348 32.41 9.35 -7.42
CA SER A 348 32.26 9.85 -8.79
C SER A 348 30.82 9.74 -9.23
N THR A 349 30.27 10.82 -9.75
CA THR A 349 28.85 10.95 -10.10
C THR A 349 28.71 11.92 -11.26
N GLN A 350 27.73 11.69 -12.13
CA GLN A 350 27.46 12.61 -13.22
C GLN A 350 26.60 13.79 -12.71
N SER A 351 27.08 15.02 -12.87
CA SER A 351 26.35 16.26 -12.57
C SER A 351 26.27 17.13 -13.81
N GLN A 352 25.06 17.54 -14.21
CA GLN A 352 24.83 18.39 -15.40
C GLN A 352 25.47 17.89 -16.71
N GLY A 353 25.73 16.57 -16.83
CA GLY A 353 26.35 15.96 -18.00
C GLY A 353 27.87 15.75 -17.89
N GLU A 354 28.52 16.30 -16.85
CA GLU A 354 29.94 16.14 -16.57
C GLU A 354 30.16 15.17 -15.40
N ASP A 355 31.25 14.40 -15.45
CA ASP A 355 31.66 13.54 -14.35
C ASP A 355 32.37 14.38 -13.28
N VAL A 356 31.76 14.47 -12.10
CA VAL A 356 32.30 15.21 -10.96
C VAL A 356 32.72 14.23 -9.88
N ALA A 357 33.87 14.52 -9.28
CA ALA A 357 34.51 13.66 -8.31
C ALA A 357 34.72 14.37 -6.98
N TYR A 358 34.48 13.67 -5.88
CA TYR A 358 34.65 14.17 -4.53
C TYR A 358 35.49 13.19 -3.71
N THR A 359 36.43 13.72 -2.94
CA THR A 359 37.25 12.93 -2.02
C THR A 359 36.85 13.27 -0.58
N LEU A 360 36.44 12.25 0.15
CA LEU A 360 36.09 12.32 1.56
C LEU A 360 37.13 11.60 2.40
N THR A 361 37.58 12.23 3.48
CA THR A 361 38.46 11.62 4.49
C THR A 361 37.78 11.65 5.86
N MET A 362 38.00 10.59 6.64
CA MET A 362 37.37 10.38 7.94
C MET A 362 38.44 10.40 9.03
N HIS A 363 38.05 10.73 10.26
CA HIS A 363 39.00 10.77 11.39
C HIS A 363 39.51 9.38 11.79
N THR A 364 38.68 8.35 11.62
CA THR A 364 39.02 6.97 11.98
C THR A 364 38.76 6.00 10.82
N PRO A 365 39.52 4.89 10.73
CA PRO A 365 39.28 3.86 9.73
C PRO A 365 37.93 3.14 9.96
N GLU A 366 37.45 3.06 11.20
CA GLU A 366 36.14 2.50 11.54
C GLU A 366 35.01 3.35 10.93
N ASP A 367 35.06 4.68 11.09
CA ASP A 367 34.10 5.60 10.48
C ASP A 367 34.13 5.46 8.95
N MET A 368 35.30 5.30 8.36
CA MET A 368 35.42 5.11 6.92
C MET A 368 34.68 3.85 6.43
N GLN A 369 34.85 2.73 7.12
CA GLN A 369 34.13 1.50 6.79
C GLN A 369 32.63 1.68 6.94
N TYR A 370 32.19 2.39 7.98
CA TYR A 370 30.78 2.66 8.23
C TYR A 370 30.17 3.54 7.12
N TRP A 371 30.84 4.62 6.75
CA TRP A 371 30.45 5.50 5.64
C TRP A 371 30.44 4.80 4.28
N THR A 372 31.47 4.00 3.98
CA THR A 372 31.54 3.24 2.72
C THR A 372 30.37 2.26 2.60
N LYS A 373 30.09 1.52 3.68
CA LYS A 373 28.95 0.58 3.72
C LYS A 373 27.62 1.31 3.58
N ALA A 374 27.44 2.44 4.27
CA ALA A 374 26.21 3.24 4.19
C ALA A 374 25.98 3.77 2.77
N LEU A 375 27.03 4.27 2.10
CA LEU A 375 26.95 4.75 0.72
C LEU A 375 26.60 3.62 -0.25
N TRP A 376 27.28 2.47 -0.19
CA TRP A 376 26.97 1.31 -1.02
C TRP A 376 25.54 0.80 -0.79
N GLN A 377 25.13 0.69 0.47
CA GLN A 377 23.77 0.30 0.81
C GLN A 377 22.74 1.30 0.27
N HIS A 378 23.04 2.60 0.34
CA HIS A 378 22.16 3.66 -0.16
C HIS A 378 21.98 3.58 -1.68
N ILE A 379 23.07 3.43 -2.43
CA ILE A 379 23.04 3.26 -3.89
C ILE A 379 22.28 1.99 -4.26
N TYR A 380 22.52 0.89 -3.54
CA TYR A 380 21.76 -0.35 -3.71
C TYR A 380 20.26 -0.13 -3.47
N ASN A 381 19.88 0.53 -2.37
CA ASN A 381 18.49 0.86 -2.08
C ASN A 381 17.85 1.66 -3.21
N MET A 382 18.53 2.69 -3.71
CA MET A 382 18.04 3.49 -4.83
C MET A 382 17.86 2.67 -6.11
N SER A 383 18.76 1.71 -6.36
CA SER A 383 18.64 0.80 -7.51
C SER A 383 17.41 -0.10 -7.41
N GLN A 384 17.13 -0.65 -6.23
CA GLN A 384 16.02 -1.58 -5.99
C GLN A 384 14.67 -0.88 -6.00
N TRP A 385 14.61 0.36 -5.50
CA TRP A 385 13.41 1.20 -5.52
C TRP A 385 13.15 1.88 -6.87
N LYS A 386 14.01 1.67 -7.87
CA LYS A 386 13.81 2.10 -9.26
C LYS A 386 13.32 3.55 -9.34
N GLN A 387 12.27 3.84 -10.09
CA GLN A 387 11.78 5.19 -10.35
C GLN A 387 11.27 5.92 -9.10
N CYS A 388 10.98 5.20 -8.01
CA CYS A 388 10.56 5.80 -6.73
C CYS A 388 11.69 6.64 -6.08
N CYS A 389 12.93 6.47 -6.53
CA CYS A 389 14.07 7.25 -6.07
C CYS A 389 14.46 8.38 -7.04
N ASP A 390 13.76 8.60 -8.16
CA ASP A 390 14.08 9.67 -9.12
C ASP A 390 13.54 11.03 -8.68
N HIS A 391 12.39 11.04 -7.99
CA HIS A 391 11.82 12.20 -7.31
C HIS A 391 11.12 11.75 -6.04
N LEU A 392 11.17 12.56 -4.99
CA LEU A 392 10.45 12.27 -3.75
C LEU A 392 8.95 12.51 -3.94
N MET A 393 8.21 11.43 -4.20
CA MET A 393 6.76 11.48 -4.37
C MET A 393 6.07 11.91 -3.08
N LYS A 394 5.04 12.75 -3.19
CA LYS A 394 4.24 13.19 -2.04
C LYS A 394 3.06 12.27 -1.79
N ILE A 395 2.86 11.90 -0.53
CA ILE A 395 1.63 11.23 -0.08
C ILE A 395 0.66 12.32 0.35
N GLU A 396 -0.35 12.58 -0.47
CA GLU A 396 -1.43 13.50 -0.13
C GLU A 396 -2.38 12.87 0.88
N MET A 397 -2.54 13.53 2.03
CA MET A 397 -3.57 13.18 3.00
C MET A 397 -4.86 13.92 2.66
N PRO A 398 -6.03 13.25 2.69
CA PRO A 398 -7.30 13.94 2.50
C PRO A 398 -7.45 14.99 3.60
N SER A 399 -7.58 16.26 3.20
CA SER A 399 -7.79 17.33 4.16
C SER A 399 -9.22 17.22 4.72
N PRO A 400 -9.44 17.25 6.05
CA PRO A 400 -10.78 17.14 6.64
C PRO A 400 -11.73 18.30 6.27
N ARG A 401 -11.26 19.30 5.51
CA ARG A 401 -11.98 20.54 5.16
C ARG A 401 -12.45 20.65 3.72
N ARG A 402 -12.27 19.62 2.89
CA ARG A 402 -12.85 19.60 1.55
C ARG A 402 -13.81 18.42 1.45
N SER A 403 -15.08 18.68 1.73
CA SER A 403 -16.13 18.01 0.97
C SER A 403 -15.91 18.41 -0.48
N ILE A 404 -15.15 17.59 -1.22
CA ILE A 404 -15.08 17.72 -2.67
C ILE A 404 -16.48 17.32 -3.11
N ALA A 405 -17.35 18.31 -3.35
CA ALA A 405 -18.60 18.09 -4.06
C ALA A 405 -18.26 17.20 -5.25
N VAL A 406 -18.85 15.99 -5.30
CA VAL A 406 -18.66 14.96 -6.32
C VAL A 406 -18.36 15.66 -7.64
N LYS A 407 -17.09 15.78 -7.99
CA LYS A 407 -16.73 16.37 -9.27
C LYS A 407 -17.10 15.28 -10.26
N GLN A 408 -18.31 15.41 -10.81
CA GLN A 408 -18.75 14.72 -12.02
C GLN A 408 -17.91 15.22 -13.21
N GLY A 409 -16.59 15.11 -13.09
CA GLY A 409 -15.62 15.39 -14.14
C GLY A 409 -15.28 14.07 -14.81
N SER A 410 -15.44 14.03 -16.13
CA SER A 410 -15.10 12.87 -16.95
C SER A 410 -13.62 12.50 -16.76
N LEU A 411 -13.34 11.20 -16.51
CA LEU A 411 -11.99 10.61 -16.33
C LEU A 411 -10.96 11.09 -17.37
N TYR A 412 -11.40 11.34 -18.60
CA TYR A 412 -10.53 11.81 -19.69
C TYR A 412 -9.85 13.16 -19.40
N HIS A 413 -10.46 14.05 -18.61
CA HIS A 413 -9.86 15.35 -18.30
C HIS A 413 -8.76 15.26 -17.22
N GLU A 414 -8.89 14.32 -16.28
CA GLU A 414 -7.91 14.15 -15.19
C GLU A 414 -6.69 13.34 -15.65
N ILE A 415 -6.86 12.41 -16.59
CA ILE A 415 -5.76 11.60 -17.15
C ILE A 415 -4.82 12.45 -18.05
N VAL A 416 -5.35 13.46 -18.74
CA VAL A 416 -4.62 14.26 -19.74
C VAL A 416 -3.94 15.48 -19.12
N THR A 417 -4.30 15.89 -17.90
CA THR A 417 -3.76 17.10 -17.29
C THR A 417 -2.68 16.76 -16.26
N PRO A 418 -1.38 16.88 -16.57
CA PRO A 418 -0.36 16.82 -15.53
C PRO A 418 -0.60 17.96 -14.54
N THR A 419 -0.61 17.65 -13.25
CA THR A 419 -0.75 18.63 -12.16
C THR A 419 0.47 19.55 -12.13
N SER A 420 0.45 20.61 -12.93
CA SER A 420 1.39 21.71 -12.77
C SER A 420 1.04 22.45 -11.49
N SER A 421 2.02 22.56 -10.58
CA SER A 421 1.98 23.44 -9.42
C SER A 421 1.46 24.82 -9.84
N ARG A 422 0.36 25.23 -9.23
CA ARG A 422 -0.34 26.48 -9.53
C ARG A 422 0.44 27.66 -8.95
N GLU A 423 1.55 28.04 -9.58
CA GLU A 423 2.04 29.41 -9.55
C GLU A 423 1.29 30.20 -10.64
N GLY A 424 0.81 31.39 -10.27
CA GLY A 424 -0.23 32.12 -10.99
C GLY A 424 0.04 32.32 -12.48
N LEU A 425 -0.64 31.54 -13.32
CA LEU A 425 -0.89 31.93 -14.70
C LEU A 425 -2.02 32.95 -14.73
N VAL A 426 -1.66 34.17 -15.11
CA VAL A 426 -2.59 35.19 -15.60
C VAL A 426 -3.38 34.56 -16.74
N VAL A 427 -4.69 34.43 -16.55
CA VAL A 427 -5.63 34.01 -17.60
C VAL A 427 -5.53 35.03 -18.73
N PRO A 428 -5.11 34.68 -19.95
CA PRO A 428 -5.25 35.56 -21.09
C PRO A 428 -6.75 35.78 -21.30
N ASP A 429 -7.15 37.04 -21.41
CA ASP A 429 -8.54 37.42 -21.61
C ASP A 429 -9.04 36.87 -22.97
N LEU A 430 -9.60 35.66 -22.91
CA LEU A 430 -10.22 34.92 -24.02
C LEU A 430 -11.22 35.75 -24.82
N SER A 431 -11.71 36.87 -24.26
CA SER A 431 -12.61 37.80 -24.96
C SER A 431 -11.91 38.55 -26.11
N VAL A 432 -10.60 38.78 -26.04
CA VAL A 432 -9.85 39.50 -27.08
C VAL A 432 -9.53 38.60 -28.26
N GLU A 433 -9.10 37.35 -28.00
CA GLU A 433 -8.80 36.37 -29.05
C GLU A 433 -10.04 35.98 -29.84
N ILE A 434 -11.19 35.79 -29.18
CA ILE A 434 -12.48 35.52 -29.84
C ILE A 434 -12.94 36.71 -30.69
N ARG A 435 -12.75 37.95 -30.22
CA ARG A 435 -13.06 39.16 -31.03
C ARG A 435 -12.15 39.29 -32.24
N THR A 436 -10.88 38.92 -32.11
CA THR A 436 -9.90 39.00 -33.20
C THR A 436 -10.22 37.94 -34.27
N LEU A 437 -10.56 36.71 -33.87
CA LEU A 437 -10.99 35.61 -34.74
C LEU A 437 -12.30 35.92 -35.47
N LEU A 438 -13.27 36.52 -34.79
CA LEU A 438 -14.50 36.96 -35.43
C LEU A 438 -14.24 38.11 -36.42
N SER A 439 -13.33 39.03 -36.11
CA SER A 439 -12.98 40.14 -37.01
C SER A 439 -12.26 39.69 -38.28
N SER A 440 -11.47 38.61 -38.23
CA SER A 440 -10.84 38.04 -39.43
C SER A 440 -11.87 37.30 -40.29
N TYR A 441 -12.83 36.60 -39.67
CA TYR A 441 -13.88 35.88 -40.39
C TYR A 441 -14.81 36.82 -41.19
N TYR A 442 -15.14 37.99 -40.65
CA TYR A 442 -15.96 38.99 -41.36
C TYR A 442 -15.19 39.84 -42.38
N LYS A 443 -13.85 39.76 -42.42
CA LYS A 443 -13.03 40.46 -43.43
C LYS A 443 -12.78 39.66 -44.70
N GLU A 444 -12.98 38.35 -44.68
CA GLU A 444 -12.84 37.48 -45.87
C GLU A 444 -14.17 37.25 -46.62
N SER A 445 -15.25 37.89 -46.19
CA SER A 445 -16.58 37.77 -46.81
C SER A 445 -17.06 39.11 -47.38
N TYR A 446 -16.28 39.74 -48.26
CA TYR A 446 -16.75 40.71 -49.28
C TYR A 446 -15.75 40.86 -50.42
#